data_AF-A0A1V5B6V1-F1
#
_entry.id   AF-A0A1V5B6V1-F1
#
_cell.length_a   1.000
_cell.length_b   1.000
_cell.length_c   1.000
_cell.angle_alpha   90.00
_cell.angle_beta   90.00
_cell.angle_gamma   90.00
#
_symmetry.space_group_name_H-M   'P 1'
#
loop_
_entity.id
_entity.type
_entity.pdbx_description
1 polymer ?
#
loop_
_entity_poly.entity_id
_entity_poly.type
_entity_poly.pdbx_seq_one_letter_code
_entity_poly.pdbx_strand_id
1 'polypeptide(L)'
;MILSIPLFSPLLLVAAALMAIGLLIYPLSARLSVASIGAGSVIMGAVVLTGLPEGFKIQAAILFGMAVVVGGWMMFIAIKKG
;
A
#
# COMPACT_ATOMS: atom_id res chain seq x y z
N MET A 1 20.61 -9.17 -10.94
CA MET A 1 20.63 -8.17 -9.85
C MET A 1 19.44 -8.49 -8.95
N ILE A 2 19.67 -8.97 -7.73
CA ILE A 2 18.59 -9.35 -6.82
C ILE A 2 18.06 -8.08 -6.16
N LEU A 3 16.79 -7.79 -6.44
CA LEU A 3 16.04 -6.75 -5.74
C LEU A 3 15.77 -7.31 -4.33
N SER A 4 16.70 -7.09 -3.39
CA SER A 4 16.53 -7.49 -1.98
C SER A 4 15.53 -6.57 -1.28
N ILE A 5 14.27 -6.61 -1.71
CA ILE A 5 13.17 -6.07 -0.91
C ILE A 5 13.00 -7.06 0.25
N PRO A 6 13.04 -6.61 1.51
CA PRO A 6 12.80 -7.48 2.66
C PRO A 6 11.34 -7.94 2.66
N LEU A 7 11.04 -9.05 1.97
CA LEU A 7 9.70 -9.64 1.86
C LEU A 7 9.06 -9.92 3.23
N PHE A 8 9.90 -10.14 4.25
CA PHE A 8 9.49 -10.43 5.63
C PHE A 8 9.59 -9.24 6.58
N SER A 9 9.60 -8.00 6.07
CA SER A 9 9.47 -6.82 6.94
C SER A 9 8.12 -6.86 7.67
N PRO A 10 8.08 -6.69 9.00
CA PRO A 10 6.84 -6.67 9.78
C PRO A 10 5.81 -5.67 9.23
N LEU A 11 6.26 -4.52 8.71
CA LEU A 11 5.38 -3.52 8.12
C LEU A 11 4.79 -3.96 6.77
N LEU A 12 5.54 -4.69 5.95
CA LEU A 12 5.05 -5.24 4.68
C LEU A 12 4.04 -6.36 4.92
N LEU A 13 4.22 -7.16 5.99
CA LEU A 13 3.24 -8.14 6.43
C LEU A 13 1.93 -7.49 6.88
N VAL A 14 2.01 -6.40 7.66
CA VAL A 14 0.83 -5.62 8.05
C VAL A 14 0.12 -5.03 6.83
N ALA A 15 0.87 -4.49 5.87
CA ALA A 15 0.30 -3.98 4.63
C ALA A 15 -0.43 -5.07 3.83
N ALA A 16 0.18 -6.25 3.69
CA ALA A 16 -0.42 -7.40 3.01
C ALA A 16 -1.68 -7.89 3.73
N ALA A 17 -1.64 -7.98 5.06
CA ALA A 17 -2.79 -8.36 5.87
C ALA A 17 -3.94 -7.35 5.71
N LEU A 18 -3.65 -6.05 5.71
CA LEU A 18 -4.65 -5.00 5.48
C LEU A 18 -5.33 -5.12 4.11
N MET A 19 -4.54 -5.36 3.06
CA MET A 19 -5.07 -5.56 1.70
C MET A 19 -5.92 -6.83 1.61
N ALA A 20 -5.47 -7.94 2.21
CA ALA A 20 -6.22 -9.19 2.24
C ALA A 20 -7.54 -9.06 3.01
N ILE A 21 -7.51 -8.43 4.19
CA ILE A 21 -8.70 -8.12 4.98
C ILE A 21 -9.65 -7.23 4.18
N GLY A 22 -9.14 -6.22 3.49
CA GLY A 22 -9.95 -5.35 2.66
C GLY A 22 -10.62 -6.07 1.51
N LEU A 23 -9.94 -7.02 0.87
CA LEU A 23 -10.54 -7.88 -0.14
C LEU A 23 -11.69 -8.72 0.44
N LEU A 24 -11.48 -9.32 1.62
CA LEU A 24 -12.46 -10.17 2.28
C LEU A 24 -13.70 -9.40 2.78
N ILE A 25 -13.53 -8.15 3.20
CA ILE A 25 -14.63 -7.31 3.71
C ILE A 25 -15.44 -6.67 2.56
N TYR A 26 -14.94 -6.71 1.32
CA TYR A 26 -15.61 -6.12 0.16
C TYR A 26 -17.10 -6.48 0.02
N PRO A 27 -17.54 -7.76 0.20
CA PRO A 27 -18.95 -8.12 0.11
C PRO A 27 -19.83 -7.51 1.21
N LEU A 28 -19.24 -7.18 2.36
CA LEU A 28 -19.94 -6.60 3.50
C LEU A 28 -20.01 -5.07 3.39
N SER A 29 -18.89 -4.45 3.01
CA SER A 29 -18.78 -3.01 2.89
C SER A 29 -17.65 -2.63 1.94
N ALA A 30 -18.02 -2.13 0.77
CA ALA A 30 -17.08 -1.53 -0.18
C ALA A 30 -16.28 -0.38 0.45
N ARG A 31 -16.86 0.34 1.44
CA ARG A 31 -16.20 1.44 2.14
C ARG A 31 -14.99 0.96 2.96
N LEU A 32 -15.22 0.02 3.88
CA LEU A 32 -14.18 -0.54 4.74
C LEU A 32 -13.12 -1.28 3.92
N SER A 33 -13.54 -1.95 2.84
CA SER A 33 -12.64 -2.57 1.88
C SER A 33 -11.69 -1.58 1.22
N VAL A 34 -12.22 -0.52 0.61
CA VAL A 34 -11.40 0.50 -0.07
C VAL A 34 -10.48 1.23 0.91
N ALA A 35 -10.95 1.49 2.15
CA ALA A 35 -10.12 2.11 3.19
C ALA A 35 -8.94 1.22 3.62
N SER A 36 -9.18 -0.08 3.84
CA SER A 36 -8.15 -1.03 4.29
C SER A 36 -7.15 -1.36 3.18
N ILE A 37 -7.62 -1.53 1.93
CA ILE A 37 -6.73 -1.67 0.76
C ILE A 37 -5.90 -0.41 0.56
N GLY A 38 -6.52 0.78 0.65
CA GLY A 38 -5.82 2.06 0.53
C GLY A 38 -4.73 2.23 1.59
N ALA A 39 -5.02 1.89 2.85
CA ALA A 39 -4.05 1.92 3.93
C ALA A 39 -2.89 0.95 3.71
N GLY A 40 -3.17 -0.28 3.26
CA GLY A 40 -2.12 -1.26 2.92
C GLY A 40 -1.24 -0.78 1.77
N SER A 41 -1.82 -0.17 0.74
CA SER A 41 -1.08 0.42 -0.40
C SER A 41 -0.14 1.54 0.06
N VAL A 42 -0.60 2.43 0.95
CA VAL A 42 0.23 3.51 1.51
C VAL A 42 1.40 2.97 2.32
N ILE A 43 1.14 2.01 3.21
CA ILE A 43 2.20 1.41 4.07
C ILE A 43 3.23 0.70 3.19
N MET A 44 2.79 -0.11 2.23
CA MET A 44 3.69 -0.79 1.29
C MET A 44 4.53 0.22 0.51
N GLY A 45 3.89 1.23 -0.10
CA GLY A 45 4.60 2.24 -0.88
C GLY A 45 5.65 2.99 -0.05
N ALA A 46 5.29 3.42 1.17
CA ALA A 46 6.20 4.11 2.07
C ALA A 46 7.40 3.24 2.49
N VAL A 47 7.18 1.97 2.83
CA VAL A 47 8.24 1.04 3.24
C VAL A 47 9.18 0.73 2.09
N VAL A 48 8.66 0.57 0.87
CA VAL A 48 9.51 0.32 -0.28
C VAL A 48 10.33 1.56 -0.62
N LEU A 49 9.74 2.76 -0.56
CA LEU A 49 10.44 4.02 -0.83
C LEU A 49 11.64 4.26 0.10
N THR A 50 11.58 3.79 1.35
CA THR A 50 12.67 3.94 2.34
C THR A 50 13.74 2.84 2.27
N GLY A 51 13.45 1.71 1.61
CA GLY A 51 14.34 0.55 1.53
C GLY A 51 15.10 0.36 0.21
N LEU A 52 15.05 1.33 -0.71
CA LEU A 52 15.56 1.14 -2.08
C LEU A 52 17.07 1.38 -2.22
N PRO A 53 17.79 0.51 -2.97
CA PRO A 53 19.15 0.79 -3.43
C PRO A 53 19.21 2.03 -4.33
N GLU A 54 20.28 2.82 -4.21
CA GLU A 54 20.54 4.06 -4.98
C GLU A 54 20.21 3.96 -6.48
N GLY A 55 20.54 2.81 -7.12
CA GLY A 55 20.35 2.61 -8.56
C GLY A 55 18.91 2.48 -9.05
N PHE A 56 17.93 2.25 -8.18
CA PHE A 56 16.51 2.06 -8.55
C PHE A 56 15.58 3.15 -8.00
N LYS A 57 16.13 4.16 -7.31
CA LYS A 57 15.34 5.17 -6.59
C LYS A 57 14.33 5.89 -7.48
N ILE A 58 14.67 6.26 -8.71
CA ILE A 58 13.77 7.06 -9.57
C ILE A 58 12.57 6.24 -10.07
N GLN A 59 12.80 5.04 -10.61
CA GLN A 59 11.71 4.18 -11.11
C GLN A 59 10.79 3.74 -9.97
N ALA A 60 11.38 3.38 -8.83
CA ALA A 60 10.62 2.98 -7.66
C ALA A 60 9.91 4.18 -7.00
N ALA A 61 10.50 5.38 -7.01
CA ALA A 61 9.83 6.61 -6.56
C ALA A 61 8.55 6.87 -7.34
N ILE A 62 8.57 6.69 -8.66
CA ILE A 62 7.41 6.91 -9.51
C ILE A 62 6.35 5.83 -9.24
N LEU A 63 6.73 4.55 -9.27
CA LEU A 63 5.79 3.43 -9.10
C LEU A 63 5.17 3.39 -7.69
N PHE A 64 6.01 3.39 -6.65
CA PHE A 64 5.55 3.29 -5.27
C PHE A 64 5.04 4.62 -4.73
N GLY A 65 5.53 5.75 -5.23
CA GLY A 65 4.95 7.07 -4.94
C GLY A 65 3.53 7.19 -5.46
N MET A 66 3.23 6.70 -6.67
CA MET A 66 1.86 6.61 -7.16
C MET A 66 0.99 5.69 -6.29
N ALA A 67 1.52 4.55 -5.83
CA ALA A 67 0.79 3.66 -4.92
C ALA A 67 0.42 4.34 -3.59
N VAL A 68 1.28 5.22 -3.06
CA VAL A 68 0.98 6.02 -1.87
C VAL A 68 -0.12 7.05 -2.16
N VAL A 69 0.00 7.80 -3.26
CA VAL A 69 -0.99 8.83 -3.64
C VAL A 69 -2.36 8.21 -3.88
N VAL A 70 -2.42 7.14 -4.68
CA VAL A 70 -3.67 6.43 -4.99
C VAL A 70 -4.25 5.77 -3.74
N GLY A 71 -3.42 5.13 -2.92
CA GLY A 71 -3.86 4.53 -1.65
C GLY A 71 -4.44 5.57 -0.68
N GLY A 72 -3.79 6.72 -0.56
CA GLY A 72 -4.28 7.84 0.24
C GLY A 72 -5.60 8.41 -0.30
N TRP A 73 -5.73 8.52 -1.63
CA TRP A 73 -6.98 8.93 -2.28
C TRP A 73 -8.12 7.95 -2.03
N MET A 74 -7.85 6.64 -2.09
CA MET A 74 -8.82 5.59 -1.77
C MET A 74 -9.34 5.74 -0.32
N MET A 75 -8.44 5.95 0.64
CA MET A 75 -8.82 6.21 2.02
C MET A 75 -9.66 7.49 2.15
N PHE A 76 -9.26 8.58 1.49
CA PHE A 76 -10.00 9.84 1.51
C PHE A 76 -11.43 9.70 0.97
N ILE A 77 -11.61 9.00 -0.15
CA ILE A 77 -12.95 8.72 -0.70
C ILE A 77 -13.76 7.86 0.26
N ALA A 78 -13.16 6.82 0.85
CA ALA A 78 -13.85 5.95 1.79
C ALA A 78 -14.34 6.70 3.03
N ILE A 79 -13.64 7.75 3.46
CA ILE A 79 -14.06 8.60 4.57
C ILE A 79 -15.15 9.58 4.12
N LYS A 80 -14.96 10.28 2.99
CA LYS A 80 -15.82 11.39 2.55
C LYS A 80 -17.16 10.96 1.94
N LYS A 81 -17.25 9.77 1.35
CA LYS A 81 -18.47 9.26 0.68
C LYS A 81 -19.32 8.33 1.55
N GLY A 82 -19.19 8.37 2.87
CA GLY A 82 -20.04 7.60 3.78
C GLY A 82 -20.33 8.35 5.05
#